data_AF-A0A1C5DWR3-F1
#
_entry.id   AF-A0A1C5DWR3-F1
#
_cell.length_a   1.000
_cell.length_b   1.000
_cell.length_c   1.000
_cell.angle_alpha   90.00
_cell.angle_beta   90.00
_cell.angle_gamma   90.00
#
_symmetry.space_group_name_H-M   'P 1'
#
loop_
_entity.id
_entity.type
_entity.pdbx_description
1 polymer ?
#
loop_
_entity_poly.entity_id
_entity_poly.type
_entity_poly.pdbx_seq_one_letter_code
_entity_poly.pdbx_strand_id
1 'polypeptide(L)'
;MSDVYELTVTVDLREGLSEQQLAELRWHLGLGPQPGHLTAVTDFPCVVVDEDGVPRIENEPRPLLAGSGPARRTTGALCSALAARDGLPGGGWALTSRTEIHPDETEEVGALLRWLAEHAHDTLRREDGTVRLGHYRACEDPEPNALEVRVRDGRVNLTEALLPRSR
;
A
#
# COMPACT_ATOMS: atom_id res chain seq x y z
N MET A 1 19.35 -12.78 6.49
CA MET A 1 18.84 -12.33 5.17
C MET A 1 17.38 -12.05 5.38
N SER A 2 16.94 -10.87 4.96
CA SER A 2 15.56 -10.44 5.11
C SER A 2 14.93 -10.50 3.72
N ASP A 3 13.77 -11.16 3.64
CA ASP A 3 13.03 -11.28 2.39
C ASP A 3 12.53 -9.88 2.05
N VAL A 4 12.85 -9.39 0.86
CA VAL A 4 12.40 -8.06 0.39
C VAL A 4 11.61 -8.28 -0.88
N TYR A 5 10.47 -7.61 -0.95
CA TYR A 5 9.58 -7.67 -2.09
C TYR A 5 9.56 -6.32 -2.79
N GLU A 6 9.65 -6.34 -4.12
CA GLU A 6 9.27 -5.19 -4.92
C GLU A 6 7.75 -5.15 -5.00
N LEU A 7 7.17 -4.00 -4.65
CA LEU A 7 5.76 -3.70 -4.79
C LEU A 7 5.59 -2.55 -5.77
N THR A 8 4.80 -2.78 -6.82
CA THR A 8 4.35 -1.71 -7.72
C THR A 8 2.85 -1.61 -7.68
N VAL A 9 2.36 -0.42 -7.34
CA VAL A 9 0.95 -0.06 -7.30
C VAL A 9 0.68 0.92 -8.43
N THR A 10 -0.25 0.59 -9.31
CA THR A 10 -0.73 1.44 -10.39
C THR A 10 -2.25 1.36 -10.42
N VAL A 11 -2.92 2.43 -10.03
CA VAL A 11 -4.38 2.46 -9.88
C VAL A 11 -4.94 3.84 -10.20
N ASP A 12 -6.11 3.84 -10.84
CA ASP A 12 -6.95 5.04 -10.93
C ASP A 12 -7.98 5.00 -9.80
N LEU A 13 -8.03 6.08 -9.02
CA LEU A 13 -8.98 6.26 -7.93
C LEU A 13 -10.14 7.15 -8.39
N ARG A 14 -11.32 6.94 -7.81
CA ARG A 14 -12.51 7.77 -8.05
C ARG A 14 -12.28 9.21 -7.58
N GLU A 15 -13.03 10.13 -8.16
CA GLU A 15 -13.28 11.43 -7.53
C GLU A 15 -14.01 11.23 -6.18
N GLY A 16 -13.96 12.22 -5.30
CA GLY A 16 -14.67 12.20 -4.01
C GLY A 16 -13.83 11.78 -2.81
N LEU A 17 -12.53 11.57 -2.97
CA LEU A 17 -11.61 11.52 -1.83
C LEU A 17 -11.65 12.86 -1.10
N SER A 18 -11.95 12.81 0.20
CA SER A 18 -11.88 14.00 1.06
C SER A 18 -10.46 14.55 1.14
N GLU A 19 -10.30 15.82 1.51
CA GLU A 19 -8.98 16.42 1.71
C GLU A 19 -8.14 15.65 2.74
N GLN A 20 -8.78 15.10 3.77
CA GLN A 20 -8.15 14.29 4.79
C GLN A 20 -7.57 12.98 4.20
N GLN A 21 -8.39 12.24 3.45
CA GLN A 21 -7.96 11.00 2.78
C GLN A 21 -6.83 11.26 1.77
N LEU A 22 -6.91 12.39 1.06
CA LEU A 22 -5.87 12.78 0.12
C LEU A 22 -4.57 13.18 0.82
N ALA A 23 -4.63 13.83 1.98
CA ALA A 23 -3.47 14.16 2.80
C ALA A 23 -2.79 12.89 3.33
N GLU A 24 -3.57 11.95 3.85
CA GLU A 24 -3.07 10.64 4.29
C GLU A 24 -2.44 9.84 3.14
N LEU A 25 -3.09 9.80 1.98
CA LEU A 25 -2.55 9.13 0.80
C LEU A 25 -1.23 9.78 0.36
N ARG A 26 -1.16 11.11 0.32
CA ARG A 26 0.09 11.83 0.01
C ARG A 26 1.19 11.51 1.02
N TRP A 27 0.87 11.43 2.30
CA TRP A 27 1.82 11.02 3.33
C TRP A 27 2.35 9.60 3.10
N HIS A 28 1.47 8.62 2.89
CA HIS A 28 1.88 7.25 2.59
C HIS A 28 2.78 7.16 1.35
N LEU A 29 2.57 8.04 0.37
CA LEU A 29 3.40 8.15 -0.85
C LEU A 29 4.69 8.96 -0.67
N GLY A 30 4.93 9.56 0.50
CA GLY A 30 6.10 10.43 0.74
C GLY A 30 5.99 11.80 0.07
N LEU A 31 4.79 12.20 -0.36
CA LEU A 31 4.49 13.44 -1.08
C LEU A 31 3.95 14.55 -0.16
N GLY A 32 3.84 14.28 1.15
CA GLY A 32 3.30 15.23 2.12
C GLY A 32 3.63 14.84 3.57
N PRO A 33 3.39 15.75 4.52
CA PRO A 33 3.57 15.49 5.94
C PRO A 33 2.50 14.53 6.46
N GLN A 34 2.79 13.86 7.58
CA GLN A 34 1.79 13.06 8.29
C GLN A 34 0.59 13.92 8.71
N PRO A 35 -0.65 13.51 8.40
CA PRO A 35 -1.82 14.22 8.87
C PRO A 35 -2.06 13.96 10.37
N GLY A 36 -2.81 14.85 11.03
CA GLY A 36 -3.12 14.71 12.46
C GLY A 36 -4.04 13.52 12.80
N HIS A 37 -4.72 12.93 11.82
CA HIS A 37 -5.60 11.78 11.98
C HIS A 37 -5.49 10.85 10.77
N LEU A 38 -5.53 9.55 11.00
CA LEU A 38 -5.47 8.52 9.95
C LEU A 38 -6.82 7.81 9.85
N THR A 39 -7.21 7.47 8.63
CA THR A 39 -8.52 6.92 8.25
C THR A 39 -8.40 5.74 7.30
N ALA A 40 -7.32 5.65 6.53
CA ALA A 40 -7.03 4.54 5.62
C ALA A 40 -6.31 3.41 6.35
N VAL A 41 -5.26 3.74 7.12
CA VAL A 41 -4.55 2.78 7.97
C VAL A 41 -4.41 3.39 9.36
N THR A 42 -5.04 2.78 10.36
CA THR A 42 -5.05 3.31 11.73
C THR A 42 -4.14 2.56 12.69
N ASP A 43 -3.80 1.31 12.35
CA ASP A 43 -3.10 0.38 13.22
C ASP A 43 -1.70 0.08 12.66
N PHE A 44 -0.69 0.50 13.42
CA PHE A 44 0.76 0.28 13.22
C PHE A 44 1.36 -0.25 14.53
N PRO A 45 0.96 -1.45 14.97
CA PRO A 45 1.44 -2.00 16.24
C PRO A 45 2.94 -2.25 16.18
N CYS A 46 3.69 -1.61 17.06
CA CYS A 46 5.13 -1.78 17.24
C CYS A 46 5.41 -2.25 18.66
N VAL A 47 6.23 -3.29 18.83
CA VAL A 47 6.68 -3.73 20.15
C VAL A 47 7.85 -2.87 20.58
N VAL A 48 7.62 -2.01 21.56
CA VAL A 48 8.64 -1.19 22.19
C VAL A 48 8.97 -1.73 23.57
N VAL A 49 10.18 -1.47 24.05
CA VAL A 49 10.60 -1.83 25.41
C VAL A 49 10.71 -0.52 26.20
N ASP A 50 9.96 -0.42 27.29
CA ASP A 50 10.00 0.76 28.15
C ASP A 50 11.29 0.85 28.99
N GLU A 51 11.42 1.92 29.79
CA GLU A 51 12.59 2.15 30.64
C GLU A 51 12.82 1.05 31.69
N ASP A 52 11.77 0.30 32.05
CA ASP A 52 11.82 -0.81 33.02
C ASP A 52 12.12 -2.17 32.35
N GLY A 53 12.28 -2.20 31.02
CA GLY A 53 12.54 -3.42 30.26
C GLY A 53 11.28 -4.22 29.93
N VAL A 54 10.08 -3.65 30.09
CA VAL A 54 8.80 -4.32 29.83
C VAL A 54 8.35 -4.08 28.39
N PRO A 55 8.04 -5.13 27.60
CA PRO A 55 7.53 -4.97 26.26
C PRO A 55 6.10 -4.42 26.28
N ARG A 56 5.83 -3.42 25.44
CA ARG A 56 4.52 -2.79 25.22
C ARG A 56 4.25 -2.67 23.73
N ILE A 57 2.97 -2.68 23.35
CA ILE A 57 2.54 -2.40 21.98
C ILE A 57 2.17 -0.93 21.92
N GLU A 58 2.91 -0.17 21.11
CA GLU A 58 2.59 1.21 20.76
C GLU A 58 2.11 1.29 19.31
N ASN A 59 1.37 2.34 18.98
CA ASN A 59 0.97 2.63 17.61
C ASN A 59 1.96 3.64 17.04
N GLU A 60 2.80 3.23 16.11
CA GLU A 60 3.83 4.08 15.50
C GLU A 60 3.57 4.27 14.00
N PRO A 61 2.75 5.26 13.61
CA PRO A 61 2.41 5.45 12.21
C PRO A 61 3.62 5.82 11.35
N ARG A 62 3.71 5.20 10.19
CA ARG A 62 4.78 5.41 9.20
C ARG A 62 4.23 5.36 7.77
N PRO A 63 4.85 6.07 6.82
CA PRO A 63 4.43 6.00 5.44
C PRO A 63 4.78 4.62 4.84
N LEU A 64 3.86 4.06 4.05
CA LEU A 64 3.95 2.65 3.59
C LEU A 64 4.46 2.52 2.15
N LEU A 65 4.38 3.59 1.36
CA LEU A 65 4.73 3.64 -0.07
C LEU A 65 5.67 4.83 -0.38
N ALA A 66 6.37 5.35 0.62
CA ALA A 66 7.24 6.53 0.50
C ALA A 66 8.66 6.20 0.00
N GLY A 67 8.83 5.09 -0.72
CA GLY A 67 10.10 4.71 -1.33
C GLY A 67 10.59 5.81 -2.28
N SER A 68 11.83 6.27 -2.09
CA SER A 68 12.47 7.25 -2.97
C SER A 68 13.96 6.94 -3.15
N GLY A 69 14.53 7.42 -4.26
CA GLY A 69 15.93 7.21 -4.59
C GLY A 69 16.21 5.82 -5.21
N PRO A 70 17.47 5.37 -5.23
CA PRO A 70 17.82 4.07 -5.81
C PRO A 70 17.25 2.93 -4.96
N ALA A 71 16.68 1.93 -5.62
CA ALA A 71 16.27 0.69 -4.98
C ALA A 71 17.49 -0.06 -4.40
N ARG A 72 17.33 -0.72 -3.25
CA ARG A 72 18.46 -1.36 -2.55
C ARG A 72 18.67 -2.80 -2.97
N ARG A 73 17.58 -3.53 -3.23
CA ARG A 73 17.58 -4.97 -3.55
C ARG A 73 17.18 -5.23 -4.99
N THR A 74 16.45 -4.30 -5.60
CA THR A 74 16.06 -4.31 -7.01
C THR A 74 16.80 -3.24 -7.80
N THR A 75 16.64 -3.27 -9.13
CA THR A 75 17.22 -2.26 -10.02
C THR A 75 16.35 -0.99 -10.09
N GLY A 76 16.88 0.12 -10.61
CA GLY A 76 16.09 1.33 -10.86
C GLY A 76 15.76 2.16 -9.61
N ALA A 77 14.80 3.07 -9.74
CA ALA A 77 14.41 4.01 -8.69
C ALA A 77 13.11 3.59 -8.01
N LEU A 78 13.03 3.85 -6.70
CA LEU A 78 11.78 3.90 -5.95
C LEU A 78 11.14 5.26 -6.19
N CYS A 79 9.83 5.28 -6.41
CA CYS A 79 9.11 6.50 -6.71
C CYS A 79 7.63 6.37 -6.41
N SER A 80 7.00 7.50 -6.12
CA SER A 80 5.55 7.61 -5.96
C SER A 80 5.06 8.89 -6.63
N ALA A 81 3.92 8.80 -7.29
CA ALA A 81 3.27 9.90 -7.98
C ALA A 81 1.75 9.81 -7.80
N LEU A 82 1.13 10.97 -7.59
CA LEU A 82 -0.32 11.13 -7.51
C LEU A 82 -0.71 12.36 -8.31
N ALA A 83 -1.49 12.17 -9.37
CA ALA A 83 -1.91 13.25 -10.27
C ALA A 83 -3.43 13.27 -10.42
N ALA A 84 -4.02 14.45 -10.60
CA ALA A 84 -5.42 14.56 -11.00
C ALA A 84 -5.62 13.92 -12.38
N ARG A 85 -6.77 13.26 -12.58
CA ARG A 85 -7.09 12.55 -13.82
C ARG A 85 -8.46 12.98 -14.33
N ASP A 86 -8.49 14.12 -15.01
CA ASP A 86 -9.71 14.74 -15.54
C ASP A 86 -10.34 13.96 -16.72
N GLY A 87 -9.59 13.03 -17.32
CA GLY A 87 -10.03 12.23 -18.47
C GLY A 87 -10.87 10.99 -18.13
N LEU A 88 -11.13 10.70 -16.86
CA LEU A 88 -12.00 9.60 -16.44
C LEU A 88 -13.47 10.06 -16.33
N PRO A 89 -14.46 9.19 -16.63
CA PRO A 89 -15.85 9.48 -16.36
C PRO A 89 -16.07 9.78 -14.87
N GLY A 90 -16.41 11.03 -14.54
CA GLY A 90 -16.54 11.46 -13.15
C GLY A 90 -15.20 11.73 -12.45
N GLY A 91 -14.14 12.05 -13.21
CA GLY A 91 -12.86 12.50 -12.67
C GLY A 91 -12.12 11.45 -11.83
N GLY A 92 -11.05 11.89 -11.17
CA GLY A 92 -10.33 11.05 -10.22
C GLY A 92 -8.85 11.36 -10.10
N TRP A 93 -8.11 10.34 -9.66
CA TRP A 93 -6.67 10.43 -9.41
C TRP A 93 -5.93 9.26 -10.06
N ALA A 94 -4.80 9.54 -10.70
CA ALA A 94 -3.85 8.53 -11.14
C ALA A 94 -2.77 8.36 -10.07
N LEU A 95 -2.64 7.15 -9.53
CA LEU A 95 -1.58 6.79 -8.59
C LEU A 95 -0.61 5.81 -9.27
N THR A 96 0.68 6.06 -9.10
CA THR A 96 1.73 5.07 -9.34
C THR A 96 2.73 5.11 -8.20
N SER A 97 3.08 3.95 -7.64
CA SER A 97 4.13 3.80 -6.64
C SER A 97 4.94 2.54 -6.92
N ARG A 98 6.25 2.63 -6.76
CA ARG A 98 7.19 1.51 -6.76
C ARG A 98 8.05 1.61 -5.51
N THR A 99 8.00 0.60 -4.67
CA THR A 99 8.73 0.53 -3.40
C THR A 99 9.30 -0.88 -3.16
N GLU A 100 10.18 -0.99 -2.17
CA GLU A 100 10.59 -2.26 -1.57
C GLU A 100 9.89 -2.38 -0.20
N ILE A 101 9.34 -3.55 0.12
CA ILE A 101 8.67 -3.84 1.39
C ILE A 101 9.27 -5.09 2.05
N HIS A 102 9.25 -5.11 3.38
CA HIS A 102 9.51 -6.30 4.20
C HIS A 102 8.21 -7.07 4.49
N PRO A 103 8.25 -8.42 4.62
CA PRO A 103 7.10 -9.21 5.05
C PRO A 103 6.43 -8.71 6.33
N ASP A 104 7.20 -8.19 7.28
CA ASP A 104 6.65 -7.66 8.54
C ASP A 104 5.73 -6.44 8.34
N GLU A 105 5.84 -5.74 7.19
CA GLU A 105 5.01 -4.59 6.86
C GLU A 105 3.71 -4.97 6.11
N THR A 106 3.50 -6.27 5.86
CA THR A 106 2.46 -6.76 4.94
C THR A 106 1.05 -6.52 5.47
N GLU A 107 0.86 -6.47 6.79
CA GLU A 107 -0.46 -6.22 7.38
C GLU A 107 -0.90 -4.78 7.12
N GLU A 108 -0.03 -3.80 7.39
CA GLU A 108 -0.32 -2.37 7.17
C GLU A 108 -0.38 -2.04 5.68
N VAL A 109 0.54 -2.59 4.88
CA VAL A 109 0.47 -2.49 3.40
C VAL A 109 -0.82 -3.11 2.88
N GLY A 110 -1.22 -4.27 3.40
CA GLY A 110 -2.49 -4.91 3.06
C GLY A 110 -3.70 -4.06 3.42
N ALA A 111 -3.68 -3.37 4.56
CA ALA A 111 -4.72 -2.40 4.93
C ALA A 111 -4.81 -1.25 3.92
N LEU A 112 -3.68 -0.65 3.54
CA LEU A 112 -3.65 0.42 2.54
C LEU A 112 -4.14 -0.08 1.16
N LEU A 113 -3.75 -1.28 0.74
CA LEU A 113 -4.17 -1.86 -0.53
C LEU A 113 -5.68 -2.15 -0.56
N ARG A 114 -6.26 -2.61 0.54
CA ARG A 114 -7.72 -2.74 0.67
C ARG A 114 -8.41 -1.40 0.51
N TRP A 115 -7.93 -0.38 1.22
CA TRP A 115 -8.45 0.97 1.12
C TRP A 115 -8.35 1.52 -0.32
N LEU A 116 -7.22 1.31 -1.00
CA LEU A 116 -7.04 1.71 -2.41
C LEU A 116 -8.02 0.99 -3.34
N ALA A 117 -8.25 -0.32 -3.17
CA ALA A 117 -9.22 -1.06 -3.96
C ALA A 117 -10.66 -0.60 -3.71
N GLU A 118 -10.99 -0.26 -2.47
CA GLU A 118 -12.28 0.33 -2.11
C GLU A 118 -12.50 1.67 -2.82
N HIS A 119 -11.47 2.48 -3.02
CA HIS A 119 -11.56 3.79 -3.70
C HIS A 119 -11.20 3.75 -5.19
N ALA A 120 -10.83 2.58 -5.73
CA ALA A 120 -10.51 2.41 -7.14
C ALA A 120 -11.70 2.78 -8.04
N HIS A 121 -11.37 3.35 -9.20
CA HIS A 121 -12.32 3.68 -10.25
C HIS A 121 -13.04 2.43 -10.75
N ASP A 122 -14.34 2.54 -11.05
CA ASP A 122 -15.19 1.40 -11.36
C ASP A 122 -14.76 0.65 -12.63
N THR A 123 -14.05 1.32 -13.55
CA THR A 123 -13.46 0.69 -14.75
C THR A 123 -12.37 -0.34 -14.43
N LEU A 124 -11.81 -0.32 -13.22
CA LEU A 124 -10.79 -1.27 -12.77
C LEU A 124 -11.39 -2.45 -12.00
N ARG A 125 -12.70 -2.42 -11.70
CA ARG A 125 -13.40 -3.48 -10.99
C ARG A 125 -13.87 -4.55 -11.98
N ARG A 126 -13.47 -5.80 -11.72
CA ARG A 126 -13.99 -6.98 -12.43
C ARG A 126 -15.39 -7.33 -11.91
N GLU A 127 -16.11 -8.17 -12.66
CA GLU A 127 -17.47 -8.62 -12.32
C GLU A 127 -17.55 -9.35 -10.97
N ASP A 128 -16.48 -10.04 -10.57
CA ASP A 128 -16.36 -10.73 -9.28
C ASP A 128 -16.04 -9.77 -8.11
N GLY A 129 -15.83 -8.48 -8.38
CA GLY A 129 -15.43 -7.47 -7.40
C GLY A 129 -13.92 -7.41 -7.13
N THR A 130 -13.10 -8.13 -7.91
CA THR A 130 -11.64 -8.05 -7.84
C THR A 130 -11.14 -6.77 -8.52
N VAL A 131 -10.21 -6.08 -7.86
CA VAL A 131 -9.47 -4.94 -8.41
C VAL A 131 -8.00 -5.35 -8.57
N ARG A 132 -7.44 -5.13 -9.76
CA ARG A 132 -5.99 -5.28 -9.97
C ARG A 132 -5.31 -3.95 -9.68
N LEU A 133 -4.41 -3.94 -8.70
CA LEU A 133 -3.70 -2.73 -8.26
C LEU A 133 -2.27 -2.65 -8.78
N GLY A 134 -1.76 -3.65 -9.48
CA GLY A 134 -0.39 -3.64 -10.01
C GLY A 134 0.26 -5.01 -9.96
N HIS A 135 1.46 -5.09 -9.36
CA HIS A 135 2.22 -6.31 -9.21
C HIS A 135 3.17 -6.32 -8.00
N TYR A 136 3.58 -7.52 -7.58
CA TYR A 136 4.61 -7.72 -6.57
C TYR A 136 5.51 -8.92 -6.90
N ARG A 137 6.74 -8.92 -6.40
CA ARG A 137 7.66 -10.07 -6.50
C ARG A 137 8.67 -10.09 -5.38
N ALA A 138 9.15 -11.28 -5.01
CA ALA A 138 10.39 -11.36 -4.25
C ALA A 138 11.54 -10.80 -5.12
N CYS A 139 12.52 -10.13 -4.52
CA CYS A 139 13.65 -9.58 -5.29
C CYS A 139 14.47 -10.65 -6.03
N GLU A 140 14.35 -11.91 -5.60
CA GLU A 140 15.03 -13.07 -6.16
C GLU A 140 14.25 -13.71 -7.32
N ASP A 141 12.96 -13.36 -7.47
CA ASP A 141 12.10 -13.92 -8.52
C ASP A 141 12.20 -13.11 -9.82
N PRO A 142 12.31 -13.79 -10.98
CA PRO A 142 12.38 -13.13 -12.27
C PRO A 142 11.03 -12.55 -12.71
N GLU A 143 9.92 -13.19 -12.34
CA GLU A 143 8.58 -12.88 -12.83
C GLU A 143 7.68 -12.29 -11.74
N PRO A 144 6.95 -11.20 -12.02
CA PRO A 144 6.06 -10.60 -11.04
C PRO A 144 4.69 -11.26 -10.99
N ASN A 145 4.15 -11.37 -9.78
CA ASN A 145 2.77 -11.75 -9.52
C ASN A 145 1.84 -10.55 -9.69
N ALA A 146 0.63 -10.75 -10.22
CA ALA A 146 -0.38 -9.70 -10.22
C ALA A 146 -0.76 -9.33 -8.79
N LEU A 147 -0.91 -8.04 -8.50
CA LEU A 147 -1.42 -7.55 -7.21
C LEU A 147 -2.94 -7.39 -7.31
N GLU A 148 -3.68 -8.21 -6.58
CA GLU A 148 -5.14 -8.28 -6.68
C GLU A 148 -5.78 -8.18 -5.29
N VAL A 149 -6.86 -7.40 -5.23
CA VAL A 149 -7.67 -7.22 -4.03
C VAL A 149 -9.12 -7.55 -4.33
N ARG A 150 -9.71 -8.44 -3.55
CA ARG A 150 -11.14 -8.74 -3.60
C ARG A 150 -11.87 -7.80 -2.66
N VAL A 151 -12.63 -6.86 -3.21
CA VAL A 151 -13.25 -5.80 -2.39
C VAL A 151 -14.31 -6.35 -1.43
N ARG A 152 -15.02 -7.43 -1.81
CA ARG A 152 -16.13 -7.98 -1.00
C ARG A 152 -15.70 -8.59 0.33
N ASP A 153 -14.54 -9.24 0.37
CA ASP A 153 -14.01 -9.92 1.56
C ASP A 153 -12.68 -9.31 2.04
N GLY A 154 -12.21 -8.25 1.38
CA GLY A 154 -10.97 -7.57 1.68
C GLY A 154 -9.72 -8.41 1.44
N ARG A 155 -9.78 -9.53 0.72
CA ARG A 155 -8.59 -10.37 0.54
C ARG A 155 -7.58 -9.72 -0.39
N VAL A 156 -6.33 -9.68 0.06
CA VAL A 156 -5.17 -9.19 -0.70
C VAL A 156 -4.24 -10.39 -0.93
N ASN A 157 -4.00 -10.74 -2.19
CA ASN A 157 -3.18 -11.92 -2.51
C ASN A 157 -1.71 -11.78 -2.05
N LEU A 158 -1.18 -10.56 -1.98
CA LEU A 158 0.10 -10.25 -1.35
C LEU A 158 0.12 -10.73 0.12
N THR A 159 -0.88 -10.34 0.91
CA THR A 159 -0.97 -10.71 2.32
C THR A 159 -1.13 -12.21 2.50
N GLU A 160 -1.92 -12.88 1.66
CA GLU A 160 -2.06 -14.34 1.69
C GLU A 160 -0.75 -15.07 1.35
N ALA A 161 0.08 -14.50 0.47
CA ALA A 161 1.36 -15.08 0.07
C ALA A 161 2.46 -14.91 1.14
N LEU A 162 2.51 -13.74 1.80
CA LEU A 162 3.59 -13.39 2.73
C LEU A 162 3.26 -13.74 4.19
N LEU A 163 1.98 -13.88 4.53
CA LEU A 163 1.50 -14.32 5.85
C LEU A 163 0.62 -15.58 5.68
N PRO A 164 1.19 -16.72 5.27
CA PRO A 164 0.43 -17.95 5.18
C PRO A 164 -0.08 -18.32 6.57
N ARG A 165 -1.40 -18.22 6.77
CA ARG A 165 -2.04 -18.71 8.00
C ARG A 165 -1.58 -20.15 8.22
N SER A 166 -0.99 -20.42 9.38
CA SER A 166 -0.66 -21.79 9.79
C SER A 166 -1.95 -22.62 9.69
N ARG A 167 -1.94 -23.60 8.79
CA ARG A 167 -3.06 -24.55 8.62
C ARG A 167 -3.17 -25.47 9.82
#